data_AF-A0A9P5X139-F1
#
_entry.id   AF-A0A9P5X139-F1
#
_cell.length_a   1.000
_cell.length_b   1.000
_cell.length_c   1.000
_cell.angle_alpha   90.00
_cell.angle_beta   90.00
_cell.angle_gamma   90.00
#
_symmetry.space_group_name_H-M   'P 1'
#
loop_
_entity.id
_entity.type
_entity.pdbx_description
1 polymer ?
#
loop_
_entity_poly.entity_id
_entity_poly.type
_entity_poly.pdbx_seq_one_letter_code
_entity_poly.pdbx_strand_id
1 'polypeptide(L)'
;IPPDKYDGSADAQTFFHFVQQSLDYLEDSRAPPNCEVLILSHFLTGKAYDFYVLEVSMEPAHWQKDQFLEKLFDYCFPPNFKSQQCCHLEHFRQGELSVHEYLYKLCEYFTILGWNQMQNHREMVNKLWFGLK
;
A
#
# COMPACT_ATOMS: atom_id res chain seq x y z
N ILE A 1 15.73 -4.77 -8.42
CA ILE A 1 14.91 -5.33 -9.55
C ILE A 1 13.85 -4.29 -9.90
N PRO A 2 13.52 -4.01 -11.17
CA PRO A 2 12.49 -3.02 -11.49
C PRO A 2 11.11 -3.43 -10.96
N PRO A 3 10.26 -2.48 -10.54
CA PRO A 3 8.90 -2.80 -10.09
C PRO A 3 8.03 -3.34 -11.20
N ASP A 4 7.05 -4.15 -10.83
CA ASP A 4 5.94 -4.50 -11.71
C ASP A 4 5.08 -3.28 -11.98
N LYS A 5 4.40 -3.26 -13.14
CA LYS A 5 3.54 -2.13 -13.50
C LYS A 5 2.28 -2.12 -12.64
N TYR A 6 1.90 -0.94 -12.16
CA TYR A 6 0.67 -0.72 -11.42
C TYR A 6 -0.36 0.04 -12.26
N ASP A 7 -1.58 -0.48 -12.35
CA ASP A 7 -2.65 0.03 -13.20
C ASP A 7 -3.63 0.97 -12.48
N GLY A 8 -3.47 1.13 -11.16
CA GLY A 8 -4.41 1.87 -10.32
C GLY A 8 -5.59 1.04 -9.82
N SER A 9 -5.51 -0.30 -9.89
CA SER A 9 -6.50 -1.19 -9.28
C SER A 9 -6.58 -0.97 -7.77
N ALA A 10 -7.81 -0.96 -7.24
CA ALA A 10 -8.07 -0.80 -5.81
C ALA A 10 -7.85 -2.13 -5.04
N ASP A 11 -6.73 -2.78 -5.32
CA ASP A 11 -6.27 -3.99 -4.64
C ASP A 11 -5.08 -3.64 -3.76
N ALA A 12 -5.27 -3.81 -2.44
CA ALA A 12 -4.27 -3.44 -1.46
C ALA A 12 -2.96 -4.20 -1.63
N GLN A 13 -3.03 -5.52 -1.83
CA GLN A 13 -1.84 -6.37 -1.94
C GLN A 13 -0.98 -5.94 -3.13
N THR A 14 -1.62 -5.70 -4.28
CA THR A 14 -0.95 -5.22 -5.50
C THR A 14 -0.32 -3.85 -5.28
N PHE A 15 -1.03 -2.93 -4.61
CA PHE A 15 -0.49 -1.61 -4.28
C PHE A 15 0.72 -1.68 -3.35
N PHE A 16 0.65 -2.43 -2.25
CA PHE A 16 1.79 -2.56 -1.32
C PHE A 16 2.98 -3.28 -1.94
N HIS A 17 2.73 -4.28 -2.78
CA HIS A 17 3.78 -4.93 -3.54
C HIS A 17 4.49 -3.94 -4.46
N PHE A 18 3.72 -3.13 -5.20
CA PHE A 18 4.27 -2.05 -6.03
C PHE A 18 5.06 -1.02 -5.22
N VAL A 19 4.54 -0.57 -4.07
CA VAL A 19 5.23 0.37 -3.16
C VAL A 19 6.56 -0.21 -2.69
N GLN A 20 6.57 -1.45 -2.21
CA GLN A 20 7.78 -2.09 -1.72
C GLN A 20 8.84 -2.20 -2.82
N GLN A 21 8.47 -2.75 -3.99
CA GLN A 21 9.39 -2.86 -5.12
C GLN A 21 9.90 -1.49 -5.59
N SER A 22 9.03 -0.47 -5.54
CA SER A 22 9.38 0.91 -5.90
C SER A 22 10.42 1.50 -4.96
N LEU A 23 10.23 1.36 -3.66
CA LEU A 23 11.18 1.83 -2.65
C LEU A 23 12.53 1.11 -2.79
N ASP A 24 12.52 -0.21 -2.90
CA ASP A 24 13.73 -1.02 -3.10
C ASP A 24 14.47 -0.61 -4.38
N TYR A 25 13.74 -0.37 -5.47
CA TYR A 25 14.32 0.05 -6.75
C TYR A 25 14.94 1.45 -6.69
N LEU A 26 14.29 2.40 -6.01
CA LEU A 26 14.82 3.76 -5.84
C LEU A 26 16.07 3.76 -4.96
N GLU A 27 16.09 2.95 -3.90
CA GLU A 27 17.26 2.79 -3.03
C GLU A 27 18.44 2.16 -3.79
N ASP A 28 18.20 1.05 -4.49
CA ASP A 28 19.21 0.35 -5.31
C ASP A 28 19.80 1.25 -6.39
N SER A 29 18.95 2.07 -7.04
CA SER A 29 19.38 2.98 -8.11
C SER A 29 20.05 4.25 -7.62
N ARG A 30 20.03 4.52 -6.30
CA ARG A 30 20.48 5.78 -5.69
C ARG A 30 19.87 6.99 -6.38
N ALA A 31 18.58 6.89 -6.69
CA ALA A 31 17.85 7.93 -7.39
C ALA A 31 17.93 9.27 -6.61
N PRO A 32 18.23 10.38 -7.27
CA PRO A 32 18.10 11.70 -6.65
C PRO A 32 16.64 11.93 -6.22
N PRO A 33 16.37 12.55 -5.06
CA PRO A 33 15.01 12.77 -4.55
C PRO A 33 14.07 13.46 -5.56
N ASN A 34 14.60 14.40 -6.33
CA ASN A 34 13.87 15.14 -7.37
C ASN A 34 13.60 14.32 -8.66
N CYS A 35 14.14 13.11 -8.77
CA CYS A 35 13.92 12.20 -9.89
C CYS A 35 13.06 10.99 -9.50
N GLU A 36 12.87 10.72 -8.19
CA GLU A 36 12.19 9.53 -7.69
C GLU A 36 10.78 9.38 -8.29
N VAL A 37 9.95 10.42 -8.18
CA VAL A 37 8.57 10.39 -8.68
C VAL A 37 8.51 10.23 -10.21
N LEU A 38 9.44 10.85 -10.94
CA LEU A 38 9.54 10.66 -12.39
C LEU A 38 9.89 9.21 -12.74
N ILE A 39 10.84 8.61 -12.02
CA ILE A 39 11.22 7.20 -12.22
C ILE A 39 10.01 6.29 -11.94
N LEU A 40 9.31 6.52 -10.84
CA LEU A 40 8.11 5.73 -10.48
C LEU A 40 7.01 5.83 -11.54
N SER A 41 6.84 6.99 -12.17
CA SER A 41 5.82 7.20 -13.20
C SER A 41 5.95 6.26 -14.40
N HIS A 42 7.16 5.79 -14.72
CA HIS A 42 7.38 4.83 -15.80
C HIS A 42 6.79 3.44 -15.54
N PHE A 43 6.50 3.13 -14.28
CA PHE A 43 5.88 1.89 -13.85
C PHE A 43 4.38 2.04 -13.60
N LEU A 44 3.81 3.23 -13.81
CA LEU A 44 2.38 3.45 -13.73
C LEU A 44 1.71 3.22 -15.08
N THR A 45 0.50 2.69 -15.03
CA THR A 45 -0.39 2.47 -16.18
C THR A 45 -1.84 2.76 -15.79
N GLY A 46 -2.74 2.81 -16.76
CA GLY A 46 -4.18 2.96 -16.52
C GLY A 46 -4.51 4.14 -15.62
N LYS A 47 -5.37 3.90 -14.64
CA LYS A 47 -5.88 4.91 -13.69
C LYS A 47 -4.75 5.55 -12.88
N ALA A 48 -3.72 4.78 -12.51
CA ALA A 48 -2.57 5.31 -11.78
C ALA A 48 -1.76 6.30 -12.64
N TYR A 49 -1.61 6.00 -13.93
CA TYR A 49 -0.93 6.91 -14.85
C TYR A 49 -1.75 8.16 -15.14
N ASP A 50 -3.08 8.04 -15.22
CA ASP A 50 -3.98 9.19 -15.37
C ASP A 50 -3.81 10.20 -14.22
N PHE A 51 -3.70 9.73 -12.97
CA PHE A 51 -3.37 10.57 -11.82
C PHE A 51 -2.05 11.32 -12.01
N TYR A 52 -0.99 10.61 -12.42
CA TYR A 52 0.31 11.22 -12.65
C TYR A 52 0.23 12.35 -13.69
N VAL A 53 -0.43 12.10 -14.83
CA VAL A 53 -0.59 13.09 -15.90
C VAL A 53 -1.42 14.29 -15.47
N LEU A 54 -2.48 14.08 -14.69
CA LEU A 54 -3.41 15.15 -14.30
C LEU A 54 -2.88 16.01 -13.16
N GLU A 55 -2.16 15.44 -12.18
CA GLU A 55 -1.80 16.16 -10.95
C GLU A 55 -0.29 16.35 -10.75
N VAL A 56 0.55 15.51 -11.35
CA VAL A 56 1.98 15.41 -10.97
C VAL A 56 2.91 15.84 -12.10
N SER A 57 2.56 15.57 -13.37
CA SER A 57 3.48 15.66 -14.51
C SER A 57 3.99 17.07 -14.82
N MET A 58 3.33 18.12 -14.32
CA MET A 58 3.78 19.49 -14.50
C MET A 58 5.09 19.77 -13.77
N GLU A 59 5.24 19.25 -12.55
CA GLU A 59 6.40 19.51 -11.70
C GLU A 59 6.80 18.28 -10.87
N PRO A 60 7.11 17.13 -11.49
CA PRO A 60 7.38 15.89 -10.77
C PRO A 60 8.57 15.99 -9.80
N ALA A 61 9.50 16.92 -10.05
CA ALA A 61 10.67 17.16 -9.21
C ALA A 61 10.35 17.84 -7.86
N HIS A 62 9.19 18.47 -7.72
CA HIS A 62 8.75 19.08 -6.45
C HIS A 62 8.00 18.11 -5.54
N TRP A 63 7.65 16.92 -6.05
CA TRP A 63 6.93 15.93 -5.27
C TRP A 63 7.89 15.07 -4.45
N GLN A 64 7.56 14.89 -3.17
CA GLN A 64 8.22 13.90 -2.33
C GLN A 64 7.60 12.52 -2.61
N LYS A 65 8.41 11.46 -2.65
CA LYS A 65 7.92 10.10 -2.92
C LYS A 65 6.82 9.65 -1.97
N ASP A 66 6.90 9.96 -0.69
CA ASP A 66 5.92 9.54 0.32
C ASP A 66 4.56 10.23 0.07
N GLN A 67 4.60 11.54 -0.20
CA GLN A 67 3.41 12.32 -0.57
C GLN A 67 2.79 11.79 -1.88
N PHE A 68 3.64 11.47 -2.86
CA PHE A 68 3.19 10.94 -4.14
C PHE A 68 2.48 9.59 -3.97
N LEU A 69 3.07 8.65 -3.21
CA LEU A 69 2.48 7.34 -2.95
C LEU A 69 1.17 7.44 -2.15
N GLU A 70 1.10 8.34 -1.17
CA GLU A 70 -0.14 8.61 -0.42
C GLU A 70 -1.24 9.14 -1.34
N LYS A 71 -0.94 10.12 -2.20
CA LYS A 71 -1.92 10.67 -3.15
C LYS A 71 -2.33 9.68 -4.23
N LEU A 72 -1.40 8.85 -4.68
CA LEU A 72 -1.69 7.76 -5.61
C LEU A 72 -2.69 6.77 -4.98
N PHE A 73 -2.51 6.43 -3.69
CA PHE A 73 -3.46 5.60 -2.97
C PHE A 73 -4.84 6.27 -2.90
N ASP A 74 -4.91 7.53 -2.47
CA ASP A 74 -6.17 8.27 -2.34
C ASP A 74 -6.93 8.37 -3.68
N TYR A 75 -6.20 8.48 -4.80
CA TYR A 75 -6.80 8.51 -6.13
C TYR A 75 -7.31 7.13 -6.58
N CYS A 76 -6.52 6.08 -6.34
CA CYS A 76 -6.81 4.74 -6.83
C CYS A 76 -7.92 4.05 -6.01
N PHE A 77 -7.96 4.28 -4.69
CA PHE A 77 -8.85 3.60 -3.76
C PHE A 77 -10.11 4.43 -3.44
N PRO A 78 -11.23 3.77 -3.05
CA PRO A 78 -12.40 4.47 -2.53
C PRO A 78 -12.07 5.30 -1.27
N PRO A 79 -12.63 6.50 -1.08
CA PRO A 79 -12.36 7.34 0.10
C PRO A 79 -12.67 6.67 1.45
N ASN A 80 -13.62 5.73 1.46
CA ASN A 80 -14.00 4.97 2.65
C ASN A 80 -13.27 3.63 2.79
N PHE A 81 -12.28 3.34 1.95
CA PHE A 81 -11.59 2.05 1.93
C PHE A 81 -10.97 1.72 3.29
N LYS A 82 -10.19 2.63 3.89
CA LYS A 82 -9.59 2.42 5.21
C LYS A 82 -10.65 2.13 6.29
N SER A 83 -11.77 2.85 6.29
CA SER A 83 -12.88 2.61 7.22
C SER A 83 -13.52 1.23 7.01
N GLN A 84 -13.72 0.81 5.76
CA GLN A 84 -14.24 -0.53 5.45
C GLN A 84 -13.30 -1.63 5.95
N GLN A 85 -11.99 -1.44 5.76
CA GLN A 85 -10.96 -2.38 6.22
C GLN A 85 -10.93 -2.47 7.75
N CYS A 86 -11.04 -1.35 8.46
CA CYS A 86 -11.22 -1.34 9.92
C CYS A 86 -12.45 -2.14 10.37
N CYS A 87 -13.62 -1.85 9.79
CA CYS A 87 -14.86 -2.55 10.14
C CYS A 87 -14.77 -4.05 9.84
N HIS A 88 -14.11 -4.44 8.75
CA HIS A 88 -13.90 -5.85 8.43
C HIS A 88 -12.99 -6.51 9.47
N LEU A 89 -11.86 -5.90 9.79
CA LEU A 89 -10.91 -6.40 10.79
C LEU A 89 -11.53 -6.53 12.19
N GLU A 90 -12.47 -5.65 12.55
CA GLU A 90 -13.18 -5.74 13.84
C GLU A 90 -13.91 -7.08 14.01
N HIS A 91 -14.54 -7.54 12.94
CA HIS A 91 -15.39 -8.74 12.90
C HIS A 91 -14.65 -9.97 12.37
N PHE A 92 -13.43 -9.80 11.84
CA PHE A 92 -12.63 -10.90 11.30
C PHE A 92 -12.20 -11.88 12.41
N ARG A 93 -12.38 -13.17 12.15
CA ARG A 93 -12.07 -14.30 13.06
C ARG A 93 -11.53 -15.45 12.22
N GLN A 94 -10.79 -16.37 12.83
CA GLN A 94 -10.15 -17.50 12.14
C GLN A 94 -11.18 -18.33 11.33
N GLY A 95 -12.29 -18.71 11.96
CA GLY A 95 -13.32 -19.51 11.30
C GLY A 95 -12.76 -20.85 10.82
N GLU A 96 -12.92 -21.13 9.52
CA GLU A 96 -12.42 -22.35 8.86
C GLU A 96 -10.99 -22.21 8.32
N LEU A 97 -10.37 -21.02 8.44
CA LEU A 97 -8.99 -20.80 7.99
C LEU A 97 -8.01 -21.55 8.89
N SER A 98 -6.91 -22.01 8.31
CA SER A 98 -5.75 -22.39 9.11
C SER A 98 -5.22 -21.18 9.89
N VAL A 99 -4.54 -21.44 11.01
CA VAL A 99 -3.91 -20.37 11.81
C VAL A 99 -2.94 -19.53 10.96
N HIS A 100 -2.24 -20.16 10.02
CA HIS A 100 -1.31 -19.48 9.12
C HIS A 100 -2.04 -18.53 8.14
N GLU A 101 -3.11 -18.99 7.50
CA GLU A 101 -3.92 -18.17 6.59
C GLU A 101 -4.59 -17.01 7.34
N TYR A 102 -5.09 -17.27 8.55
CA TYR A 102 -5.67 -16.25 9.42
C TYR A 102 -4.64 -15.17 9.79
N LEU A 103 -3.43 -15.58 10.20
CA LEU A 103 -2.34 -14.66 10.52
C LEU A 103 -1.92 -13.83 9.30
N TYR A 104 -1.82 -14.47 8.12
CA TYR A 104 -1.49 -13.78 6.87
C TYR A 104 -2.51 -12.68 6.55
N LYS A 105 -3.80 -12.98 6.65
CA LYS A 105 -4.89 -12.02 6.43
C LYS A 105 -4.88 -10.89 7.48
N LEU A 106 -4.56 -11.18 8.73
CA LEU A 106 -4.36 -10.13 9.74
C LEU A 106 -3.21 -9.21 9.37
N CYS A 107 -2.04 -9.74 9.00
CA CYS A 107 -0.90 -8.91 8.56
C CYS A 107 -1.30 -7.99 7.40
N GLU A 108 -2.04 -8.50 6.42
CA GLU A 108 -2.56 -7.73 5.29
C GLU A 108 -3.44 -6.54 5.74
N TYR A 109 -4.44 -6.78 6.60
CA TYR A 109 -5.30 -5.70 7.13
C TYR A 109 -4.50 -4.64 7.90
N PHE A 110 -3.53 -5.05 8.71
CA PHE A 110 -2.71 -4.11 9.48
C PHE A 110 -1.79 -3.28 8.56
N THR A 111 -1.19 -3.89 7.54
CA THR A 111 -0.41 -3.15 6.54
C THR A 111 -1.26 -2.10 5.80
N ILE A 112 -2.49 -2.47 5.39
CA ILE A 112 -3.43 -1.56 4.70
C ILE A 112 -3.77 -0.31 5.49
N LEU A 113 -3.97 -0.47 6.79
CA LEU A 113 -4.42 0.62 7.65
C LEU A 113 -3.29 1.61 8.01
N GLY A 114 -2.12 1.47 7.38
CA GLY A 114 -0.94 2.29 7.67
C GLY A 114 -0.30 1.94 9.01
N TRP A 115 -0.60 0.75 9.53
CA TRP A 115 -0.10 0.29 10.82
C TRP A 115 1.19 -0.49 10.57
N ASN A 116 2.30 0.22 10.58
CA ASN A 116 3.61 -0.41 10.67
C ASN A 116 3.63 -1.40 11.85
N GLN A 117 4.13 -2.62 11.60
CA GLN A 117 4.11 -3.77 12.53
C GLN A 117 4.60 -3.43 13.95
N MET A 118 5.44 -2.39 14.11
CA MET A 118 6.00 -1.98 15.39
C MET A 118 5.05 -1.12 16.26
N GLN A 119 4.16 -0.32 15.69
CA GLN A 119 3.33 0.60 16.50
C GLN A 119 2.11 -0.09 17.12
N ASN A 120 1.53 -1.08 16.43
CA ASN A 120 0.29 -1.75 16.84
C ASN A 120 0.45 -3.27 17.05
N HIS A 121 1.67 -3.75 17.29
CA HIS A 121 1.94 -5.18 17.54
C HIS A 121 1.03 -5.77 18.63
N ARG A 122 0.77 -5.00 19.70
CA ARG A 122 -0.14 -5.43 20.78
C ARG A 122 -1.58 -5.62 20.29
N GLU A 123 -2.09 -4.72 19.47
CA GLU A 123 -3.45 -4.84 18.93
C GLU A 123 -3.56 -6.02 17.96
N MET A 124 -2.53 -6.24 17.13
CA MET A 124 -2.44 -7.40 16.25
C MET A 124 -2.42 -8.70 17.06
N VAL A 125 -1.59 -8.78 18.10
CA VAL A 125 -1.53 -9.96 18.99
C VAL A 125 -2.85 -10.18 19.71
N ASN A 126 -3.51 -9.12 20.19
CA ASN A 126 -4.83 -9.21 20.81
C ASN A 126 -5.87 -9.74 19.80
N LYS A 127 -5.89 -9.21 18.57
CA LYS A 127 -6.80 -9.67 17.51
C LYS A 127 -6.54 -11.11 17.09
N LEU A 128 -5.28 -11.51 17.02
CA LEU A 128 -4.90 -12.89 16.81
C LEU A 128 -5.48 -13.75 17.95
N TRP A 129 -5.08 -13.50 19.20
CA TRP A 129 -5.45 -14.32 20.35
C TRP A 129 -6.96 -14.44 20.58
N PHE A 130 -7.69 -13.32 20.53
CA PHE A 130 -9.14 -13.32 20.73
C PHE A 130 -9.96 -13.72 19.49
N GLY A 131 -9.29 -13.91 18.35
CA GLY A 131 -9.94 -14.28 17.09
C GLY A 131 -9.72 -15.72 16.65
N LEU A 132 -8.82 -16.45 17.31
CA LEU A 132 -8.64 -17.89 17.14
C LEU A 132 -9.90 -18.65 17.61
N LYS A 133 -10.20 -19.78 16.97
CA LYS A 133 -11.25 -20.72 17.38
C LYS A 133 -10.62 -22.02 17.87
#